data_AF-A0A925MM10-F1
#
_entry.id   AF-A0A925MM10-F1
#
_cell.length_a   1.000
_cell.length_b   1.000
_cell.length_c   1.000
_cell.angle_alpha   90.00
_cell.angle_beta   90.00
_cell.angle_gamma   90.00
#
_symmetry.space_group_name_H-M   'P 1'
#
loop_
_entity.id
_entity.type
_entity.pdbx_description
1 polymer ?
#
loop_
_entity_poly.entity_id
_entity_poly.type
_entity_poly.pdbx_seq_one_letter_code
_entity_poly.pdbx_strand_id
1 'polypeptide(L)'
;MVFLILLQLVAGLIEWDHPAAPWWRRDVAQWGYPLQSLVVLGLLAYFWKSYTFNWSWKWSLAGVGFGAVGIVIWLLPTTLYDYWGLVGETDGWMKWVGIAERTDGFDPGIFEHPAAYWTSLGMRFFRAAVIVAFVEEIFWRGFLMRFVMDWEGDYWKQPFGRAHWKSYLIVTGLFMAAHAPVDYAGALAYGSLTYLLCVWSKNLGACVVMHAVANFLMGVYIMAYGKYGLW
;
A
#
# COMPACT_ATOMS: atom_id res chain seq x y z
N MET A 1 14.61 1.05 2.92
CA MET A 1 15.94 1.45 3.44
C MET A 1 16.92 1.85 2.36
N VAL A 2 17.22 1.03 1.34
CA VAL A 2 18.23 1.36 0.30
C VAL A 2 18.00 2.71 -0.39
N PHE A 3 16.77 3.00 -0.82
CA PHE A 3 16.45 4.28 -1.45
C PHE A 3 16.51 5.48 -0.49
N LEU A 4 16.26 5.29 0.81
CA LEU A 4 16.38 6.36 1.79
C LEU A 4 17.86 6.69 2.04
N ILE A 5 18.73 5.67 2.06
CA ILE A 5 20.18 5.84 2.15
C ILE A 5 20.71 6.53 0.89
N LEU A 6 20.29 6.09 -0.30
CA LEU A 6 20.66 6.75 -1.56
C LEU A 6 20.18 8.20 -1.61
N LEU A 7 18.94 8.46 -1.16
CA LEU A 7 18.42 9.82 -1.07
C LEU A 7 19.25 10.68 -0.12
N GLN A 8 19.65 10.16 1.05
CA GLN A 8 20.53 10.89 1.98
C GLN A 8 21.90 11.21 1.39
N LEU A 9 22.49 10.28 0.62
CA LEU A 9 23.80 10.47 -0.01
C LEU A 9 23.76 11.46 -1.18
N VAL A 10 22.66 11.45 -1.95
CA VAL A 10 22.51 12.27 -3.16
C VAL A 10 21.89 13.64 -2.86
N ALA A 11 21.08 13.76 -1.80
CA ALA A 11 20.42 15.00 -1.42
C ALA A 11 21.42 16.14 -1.26
N GLY A 12 22.50 15.93 -0.49
CA GLY A 12 23.53 16.97 -0.28
C GLY A 12 24.28 17.42 -1.53
N LEU A 13 24.15 16.72 -2.67
CA LEU A 13 24.76 17.11 -3.95
C LEU A 13 23.81 17.93 -4.84
N ILE A 14 22.50 17.84 -4.61
CA ILE A 14 21.46 18.43 -5.46
C ILE A 14 20.69 19.53 -4.73
N GLU A 15 20.60 19.40 -3.40
CA GLU A 15 19.85 20.30 -2.53
C GLU A 15 20.44 21.70 -2.60
N TRP A 16 19.54 22.64 -2.87
CA TRP A 16 19.86 24.06 -2.86
C TRP A 16 18.73 24.78 -2.13
N ASP A 17 18.91 24.95 -0.83
CA ASP A 17 17.99 25.68 0.02
C ASP A 17 18.18 27.19 -0.18
N HIS A 18 17.53 27.72 -1.23
CA HIS A 18 17.58 29.12 -1.59
C HIS A 18 16.24 29.57 -2.20
N PRO A 19 15.74 30.79 -1.93
CA PRO A 19 14.47 31.26 -2.47
C PRO A 19 14.35 31.21 -3.99
N ALA A 20 15.48 31.44 -4.69
CA ALA A 20 15.55 31.37 -6.16
C ALA A 20 15.73 29.95 -6.71
N ALA A 21 15.92 28.93 -5.85
CA ALA A 21 16.08 27.56 -6.30
C ALA A 21 14.75 27.05 -6.89
N PRO A 22 14.79 26.23 -7.95
CA PRO A 22 13.60 25.57 -8.43
C PRO A 22 13.12 24.54 -7.39
N TRP A 23 11.81 24.27 -7.35
CA TRP A 23 11.18 23.43 -6.32
C TRP A 23 11.87 22.06 -6.15
N TRP A 24 12.31 21.45 -7.25
CA TRP A 24 12.94 20.13 -7.26
C TRP A 24 14.34 20.08 -6.61
N ARG A 25 14.96 21.24 -6.35
CA ARG A 25 16.19 21.37 -5.54
C ARG A 25 15.94 21.76 -4.10
N ARG A 26 14.80 22.38 -3.80
CA ARG A 26 14.39 22.68 -2.42
C ARG A 26 13.84 21.44 -1.74
N ASP A 27 13.10 20.62 -2.48
CA ASP A 27 12.38 19.46 -1.95
C ASP A 27 12.94 18.13 -2.52
N VAL A 28 14.25 17.93 -2.39
CA VAL A 28 14.93 16.77 -3.02
C VAL A 28 14.35 15.43 -2.58
N ALA A 29 13.80 15.36 -1.36
CA ALA A 29 13.13 14.17 -0.84
C ALA A 29 12.00 13.65 -1.74
N GLN A 30 11.34 14.54 -2.51
CA GLN A 30 10.25 14.14 -3.40
C GLN A 30 10.74 13.31 -4.60
N TRP A 31 12.02 13.36 -4.96
CA TRP A 31 12.61 12.49 -5.99
C TRP A 31 12.69 11.02 -5.58
N GLY A 32 12.60 10.74 -4.27
CA GLY A 32 12.55 9.36 -3.78
C GLY A 32 11.41 8.57 -4.43
N TYR A 33 10.23 9.18 -4.58
CA TYR A 33 9.06 8.52 -5.16
C TYR A 33 9.23 8.13 -6.65
N PRO A 34 9.56 9.03 -7.59
CA PRO A 34 9.75 8.67 -8.99
C PRO A 34 10.94 7.75 -9.20
N LEU A 35 12.06 7.95 -8.50
CA LEU A 35 13.22 7.08 -8.63
C LEU A 35 12.89 5.64 -8.17
N GLN A 36 12.27 5.50 -6.99
CA GLN A 36 11.79 4.21 -6.50
C GLN A 36 10.84 3.57 -7.50
N SER A 37 9.86 4.34 -7.98
CA SER A 37 8.83 3.83 -8.89
C SER A 37 9.43 3.33 -10.21
N LEU A 38 10.34 4.09 -10.83
CA LEU A 38 10.98 3.72 -12.08
C LEU A 38 11.89 2.49 -11.93
N VAL A 39 12.70 2.44 -10.86
CA VAL A 39 13.57 1.29 -10.60
C VAL A 39 12.73 0.03 -10.36
N VAL A 40 11.69 0.13 -9.53
CA VAL A 40 10.81 -1.02 -9.24
C VAL A 40 10.03 -1.46 -10.48
N LEU A 41 9.53 -0.53 -11.30
CA LEU A 41 8.92 -0.86 -12.60
C LEU A 41 9.91 -1.60 -13.51
N GLY A 42 11.15 -1.12 -13.58
CA GLY A 42 12.20 -1.78 -14.35
C GLY A 42 12.46 -3.22 -13.85
N LEU A 43 12.48 -3.43 -12.53
CA LEU A 43 12.63 -4.76 -11.94
C LEU A 43 11.42 -5.65 -12.21
N LEU A 44 10.19 -5.14 -12.07
CA LEU A 44 8.97 -5.88 -12.40
C LEU A 44 8.97 -6.30 -13.88
N ALA A 45 9.32 -5.37 -14.78
CA ALA A 45 9.42 -5.63 -16.20
C ALA A 45 10.55 -6.61 -16.54
N TYR A 46 11.68 -6.58 -15.83
CA TYR A 46 12.78 -7.51 -16.03
C TYR A 46 12.43 -8.92 -15.56
N PHE A 47 11.84 -9.06 -14.37
CA PHE A 47 11.45 -10.34 -13.77
C PHE A 47 10.05 -10.81 -14.16
N TRP A 48 9.43 -10.25 -15.20
CA TRP A 48 8.05 -10.55 -15.60
C TRP A 48 7.78 -12.02 -15.91
N LYS A 49 8.80 -12.78 -16.30
CA LYS A 49 8.72 -14.23 -16.55
C LYS A 49 8.81 -15.08 -15.28
N SER A 50 9.22 -14.49 -14.15
CA SER A 50 9.39 -15.19 -12.87
C SER A 50 8.11 -15.27 -12.04
N TYR A 51 7.05 -14.54 -12.44
CA TYR A 51 5.75 -14.60 -11.79
C TYR A 51 4.63 -14.80 -12.83
N THR A 52 3.57 -15.50 -12.42
CA THR A 52 2.40 -15.74 -13.27
C THR A 52 1.36 -14.65 -13.05
N PHE A 53 1.25 -13.72 -14.00
CA PHE A 53 0.21 -12.68 -13.98
C PHE A 53 -0.95 -13.07 -14.89
N ASN A 54 -2.09 -13.40 -14.29
CA ASN A 54 -3.32 -13.73 -15.01
C ASN A 54 -4.23 -12.50 -15.03
N TRP A 55 -4.65 -12.05 -16.21
CA TRP A 55 -5.64 -10.98 -16.35
C TRP A 55 -7.03 -11.57 -16.63
N SER A 56 -8.08 -11.00 -16.04
CA SER A 56 -9.46 -11.38 -16.33
C SER A 56 -10.42 -10.25 -15.96
N TRP A 57 -11.22 -9.79 -16.92
CA TRP A 57 -12.16 -8.69 -16.68
C TRP A 57 -13.16 -9.00 -15.56
N LYS A 58 -13.74 -10.21 -15.56
CA LYS A 58 -14.65 -10.69 -14.53
C LYS A 58 -14.03 -10.59 -13.13
N TRP A 59 -12.79 -11.07 -12.99
CA TRP A 59 -12.12 -11.08 -11.69
C TRP A 59 -11.54 -9.72 -11.30
N SER A 60 -11.13 -8.90 -12.27
CA SER A 60 -10.75 -7.50 -12.01
C SER A 60 -11.94 -6.70 -11.48
N LEU A 61 -13.14 -6.87 -12.04
CA LEU A 61 -14.36 -6.25 -11.52
C LEU A 61 -14.68 -6.72 -10.10
N ALA A 62 -14.54 -8.03 -9.82
CA ALA A 62 -14.65 -8.53 -8.46
C ALA A 62 -13.58 -7.90 -7.54
N GLY A 63 -12.35 -7.75 -8.04
CA GLY A 63 -11.25 -7.07 -7.35
C GLY A 63 -11.59 -5.63 -6.99
N VAL A 64 -12.21 -4.86 -7.89
CA VAL A 64 -12.71 -3.50 -7.60
C VAL A 64 -13.69 -3.53 -6.44
N GLY A 65 -14.68 -4.42 -6.47
CA GLY A 65 -15.67 -4.56 -5.40
C GLY A 65 -15.04 -4.94 -4.06
N PHE A 66 -14.15 -5.94 -4.05
CA PHE A 66 -13.42 -6.34 -2.85
C PHE A 66 -12.51 -5.23 -2.32
N GLY A 67 -11.88 -4.46 -3.22
CA GLY A 67 -11.00 -3.35 -2.87
C GLY A 67 -11.77 -2.24 -2.19
N ALA A 68 -12.91 -1.86 -2.76
CA ALA A 68 -13.82 -0.87 -2.19
C ALA A 68 -14.40 -1.31 -0.83
N VAL A 69 -14.86 -2.55 -0.71
CA VAL A 69 -15.37 -3.07 0.58
C VAL A 69 -14.25 -3.13 1.62
N GLY A 70 -13.09 -3.65 1.24
CA GLY A 70 -11.93 -3.78 2.12
C GLY A 70 -11.47 -2.44 2.66
N ILE A 71 -11.36 -1.42 1.80
CA ILE A 71 -10.93 -0.09 2.25
C ILE A 71 -12.00 0.61 3.09
N VAL A 72 -13.28 0.44 2.80
CA VAL A 72 -14.36 0.97 3.66
C VAL A 72 -14.26 0.39 5.07
N ILE A 73 -14.01 -0.92 5.19
CA ILE A 73 -13.82 -1.57 6.50
C ILE A 73 -12.57 -1.02 7.20
N TRP A 74 -11.48 -0.81 6.46
CA TRP A 74 -10.23 -0.24 7.02
C TRP A 74 -10.43 1.19 7.53
N LEU A 75 -11.16 2.02 6.80
CA LEU A 75 -11.39 3.43 7.13
C LEU A 75 -12.50 3.65 8.16
N LEU A 76 -13.33 2.63 8.43
CA LEU A 76 -14.46 2.73 9.33
C LEU A 76 -14.06 3.20 10.74
N PRO A 77 -13.02 2.65 11.40
CA PRO A 77 -12.59 3.12 12.73
C PRO A 77 -12.19 4.59 12.76
N THR A 78 -11.47 5.07 11.73
CA THR A 78 -11.09 6.48 11.58
C THR A 78 -12.31 7.36 11.36
N THR A 79 -13.27 6.91 10.55
CA THR A 79 -14.52 7.65 10.32
C THR A 79 -15.39 7.71 11.59
N LEU A 80 -15.40 6.63 12.39
CA LEU A 80 -16.12 6.59 13.67
C LEU A 80 -15.49 7.51 14.71
N TYR A 81 -14.16 7.64 14.74
CA TYR A 81 -13.46 8.59 15.59
C TYR A 81 -14.01 10.02 15.38
N ASP A 82 -14.10 10.45 14.12
CA ASP A 82 -14.63 11.78 13.77
C ASP A 82 -16.13 11.89 14.04
N TYR A 83 -16.90 10.86 13.67
CA TYR A 83 -18.35 10.84 13.84
C TYR A 83 -18.77 10.95 15.31
N TRP A 84 -17.99 10.37 16.22
CA TRP A 84 -18.21 10.48 17.66
C TRP A 84 -17.65 11.76 18.28
N GLY A 85 -17.00 12.62 17.49
CA GLY A 85 -16.43 13.88 17.97
C GLY A 85 -15.31 13.66 18.99
N LEU A 86 -14.56 12.57 18.87
CA LEU A 86 -13.41 12.32 19.72
C LEU A 86 -12.30 13.32 19.40
N VAL A 87 -11.52 13.67 20.43
CA VAL A 87 -10.41 14.63 20.32
C VAL A 87 -9.22 14.10 21.12
N GLY A 88 -8.03 14.22 20.55
CA GLY A 88 -6.78 13.76 21.14
C GLY A 88 -6.54 12.26 20.96
N GLU A 89 -5.48 11.77 21.61
CA GLU A 89 -5.09 10.38 21.53
C GLU A 89 -6.14 9.46 22.15
N THR A 90 -6.43 8.35 21.46
CA THR A 90 -7.26 7.28 21.99
C THR A 90 -6.39 6.24 22.69
N ASP A 91 -6.89 5.73 23.82
CA ASP A 91 -6.22 4.73 24.64
C ASP A 91 -7.03 3.44 24.77
N GLY A 92 -6.35 2.39 25.25
CA GLY A 92 -6.97 1.10 25.52
C GLY A 92 -7.51 0.42 24.26
N TRP A 93 -8.69 -0.18 24.37
CA TRP A 93 -9.25 -1.03 23.31
C TRP A 93 -9.56 -0.26 22.01
N MET A 94 -9.89 1.04 22.09
CA MET A 94 -10.22 1.88 20.93
C MET A 94 -9.04 1.99 19.96
N LYS A 95 -7.82 2.19 20.49
CA LYS A 95 -6.59 2.23 19.71
C LYS A 95 -6.30 0.91 19.02
N TRP A 96 -6.56 -0.22 19.70
CA TRP A 96 -6.35 -1.56 19.14
C TRP A 96 -7.31 -1.92 18.00
N VAL A 97 -8.49 -1.28 17.94
CA VAL A 97 -9.44 -1.45 16.83
C VAL A 97 -9.35 -0.33 15.78
N GLY A 98 -8.37 0.58 15.92
CA GLY A 98 -8.06 1.62 14.94
C GLY A 98 -8.85 2.92 15.05
N ILE A 99 -9.65 3.07 16.11
CA ILE A 99 -10.33 4.35 16.41
C ILE A 99 -9.26 5.27 16.99
N ALA A 100 -8.70 6.15 16.16
CA ALA A 100 -7.63 7.06 16.53
C ALA A 100 -7.62 8.28 15.60
N GLU A 101 -7.01 9.37 16.07
CA GLU A 101 -6.71 10.53 15.24
C GLU A 101 -5.73 10.15 14.12
N ARG A 102 -5.95 10.68 12.91
CA ARG A 102 -5.14 10.40 11.70
C ARG A 102 -4.74 11.67 10.95
N THR A 103 -4.61 12.79 11.64
CA THR A 103 -4.27 14.10 11.07
C THR A 103 -2.77 14.23 10.79
N ASP A 104 -1.94 13.59 11.59
CA ASP A 104 -0.48 13.64 11.47
C ASP A 104 0.04 12.86 10.26
N GLY A 105 0.55 13.56 9.26
CA GLY A 105 1.20 12.96 8.11
C GLY A 105 1.59 13.99 7.07
N PHE A 106 1.90 13.50 5.87
CA PHE A 106 2.31 14.40 4.79
C PHE A 106 1.11 15.08 4.12
N ASP A 107 1.02 16.40 4.28
CA ASP A 107 0.13 17.26 3.52
C ASP A 107 0.85 17.83 2.28
N PRO A 108 0.43 17.52 1.03
CA PRO A 108 1.02 18.15 -0.15
C PRO A 108 0.79 19.67 -0.22
N GLY A 109 -0.16 20.22 0.55
CA GLY A 109 -0.46 21.64 0.68
C GLY A 109 0.69 22.49 1.24
N ILE A 110 1.76 21.86 1.75
CA ILE A 110 3.01 22.55 2.09
C ILE A 110 3.69 23.17 0.85
N PHE A 111 3.38 22.70 -0.36
CA PHE A 111 3.99 23.20 -1.58
C PHE A 111 3.24 24.37 -2.18
N GLU A 112 3.88 25.54 -2.21
CA GLU A 112 3.36 26.73 -2.87
C GLU A 112 3.39 26.61 -4.41
N HIS A 113 4.38 25.88 -4.95
CA HIS A 113 4.54 25.76 -6.40
C HIS A 113 3.61 24.66 -6.96
N PRO A 114 2.72 24.95 -7.92
CA PRO A 114 1.74 23.98 -8.43
C PRO A 114 2.37 22.70 -8.97
N ALA A 115 3.51 22.79 -9.66
CA ALA A 115 4.18 21.59 -10.16
C ALA A 115 4.72 20.70 -9.03
N ALA A 116 5.16 21.27 -7.90
CA ALA A 116 5.65 20.51 -6.76
C ALA A 116 4.51 19.77 -6.08
N TYR A 117 3.38 20.47 -5.86
CA TYR A 117 2.13 19.90 -5.36
C TYR A 117 1.68 18.71 -6.20
N TRP A 118 1.45 18.91 -7.51
CA TRP A 118 0.91 17.86 -8.37
C TRP A 118 1.89 16.71 -8.61
N THR A 119 3.20 17.00 -8.67
CA THR A 119 4.20 15.94 -8.80
C THR A 119 4.26 15.07 -7.54
N SER A 120 4.34 15.68 -6.36
CA SER A 120 4.36 14.93 -5.10
C SER A 120 3.10 14.10 -4.92
N LEU A 121 1.92 14.72 -5.11
CA LEU A 121 0.64 14.04 -4.97
C LEU A 121 0.47 12.92 -6.00
N GLY A 122 0.71 13.21 -7.28
CA GLY A 122 0.58 12.24 -8.36
C GLY A 122 1.52 11.05 -8.17
N MET A 123 2.76 11.29 -7.75
CA MET A 123 3.74 10.22 -7.50
C MET A 123 3.40 9.39 -6.26
N ARG A 124 2.79 9.97 -5.23
CA ARG A 124 2.26 9.22 -4.08
C ARG A 124 1.16 8.26 -4.50
N PHE A 125 0.16 8.77 -5.22
CA PHE A 125 -0.92 7.94 -5.77
C PHE A 125 -0.39 6.85 -6.69
N PHE A 126 0.50 7.19 -7.62
CA PHE A 126 1.08 6.22 -8.55
C PHE A 126 1.86 5.12 -7.82
N ARG A 127 2.71 5.50 -6.87
CA ARG A 127 3.47 4.53 -6.07
C ARG A 127 2.54 3.61 -5.28
N ALA A 128 1.57 4.17 -4.56
CA ALA A 128 0.68 3.39 -3.70
C ALA A 128 -0.26 2.50 -4.52
N ALA A 129 -0.99 3.07 -5.48
CA ALA A 129 -2.02 2.35 -6.23
C ALA A 129 -1.46 1.42 -7.32
N VAL A 130 -0.26 1.68 -7.85
CA VAL A 130 0.32 0.86 -8.91
C VAL A 130 1.50 0.06 -8.37
N ILE A 131 2.57 0.73 -7.98
CA ILE A 131 3.86 0.06 -7.70
C ILE A 131 3.75 -0.89 -6.51
N VAL A 132 3.23 -0.39 -5.39
CA VAL A 132 3.06 -1.16 -4.16
C VAL A 132 2.09 -2.32 -4.41
N ALA A 133 0.94 -2.07 -5.04
CA ALA A 133 -0.02 -3.11 -5.38
C ALA A 133 0.60 -4.26 -6.19
N PHE A 134 1.42 -3.98 -7.21
CA PHE A 134 2.10 -5.04 -7.95
C PHE A 134 3.10 -5.80 -7.09
N VAL A 135 4.02 -5.09 -6.42
CA VAL A 135 5.10 -5.72 -5.64
C VAL A 135 4.53 -6.57 -4.51
N GLU A 136 3.61 -6.00 -3.73
CA GLU A 136 3.05 -6.67 -2.57
C GLU A 136 2.22 -7.88 -2.96
N GLU A 137 1.37 -7.80 -3.98
CA GLU A 137 0.57 -8.96 -4.37
C GLU A 137 1.42 -10.08 -4.98
N ILE A 138 2.45 -9.74 -5.75
CA ILE A 138 3.42 -10.73 -6.24
C ILE A 138 4.13 -11.39 -5.05
N PHE A 139 4.54 -10.62 -4.04
CA PHE A 139 5.20 -11.14 -2.85
C PHE A 139 4.25 -11.99 -2.00
N TRP A 140 3.15 -11.43 -1.52
CA TRP A 140 2.23 -12.09 -0.60
C TRP A 140 1.52 -13.29 -1.27
N ARG A 141 0.92 -13.09 -2.45
CA ARG A 141 0.03 -14.08 -3.09
C ARG A 141 0.79 -14.94 -4.09
N GLY A 142 1.70 -14.32 -4.84
CA GLY A 142 2.55 -15.02 -5.80
C GLY A 142 3.59 -15.91 -5.12
N PHE A 143 4.31 -15.42 -4.11
CA PHE A 143 5.39 -16.15 -3.47
C PHE A 143 5.01 -16.73 -2.10
N LEU A 144 4.73 -15.87 -1.11
CA LEU A 144 4.70 -16.25 0.29
C LEU A 144 3.61 -17.28 0.60
N MET A 145 2.42 -17.13 0.02
CA MET A 145 1.33 -18.09 0.15
C MET A 145 1.73 -19.51 -0.25
N ARG A 146 2.61 -19.68 -1.25
CA ARG A 146 3.13 -20.97 -1.69
C ARG A 146 4.30 -21.42 -0.83
N PHE A 147 5.23 -20.50 -0.54
CA PHE A 147 6.41 -20.75 0.27
C PHE A 147 6.07 -21.38 1.62
N VAL A 148 5.16 -20.77 2.38
CA VAL A 148 4.79 -21.25 3.73
C VAL A 148 4.04 -22.59 3.73
N MET A 149 3.55 -23.05 2.57
CA MET A 149 2.90 -24.35 2.44
C MET A 149 3.92 -25.48 2.31
N ASP A 150 5.08 -25.22 1.71
CA ASP A 150 6.03 -26.24 1.27
C ASP A 150 7.48 -25.71 1.26
N TRP A 151 7.88 -25.06 2.35
CA TRP A 151 9.18 -24.40 2.50
C TRP A 151 10.39 -25.35 2.50
N GLU A 152 10.18 -26.63 2.81
CA GLU A 152 11.18 -27.71 2.78
C GLU A 152 11.22 -28.42 1.42
N GLY A 153 10.18 -28.22 0.59
CA GLY A 153 10.01 -28.86 -0.71
C GLY A 153 10.08 -27.87 -1.87
N ASP A 154 9.35 -28.18 -2.94
CA ASP A 154 9.29 -27.36 -4.14
C ASP A 154 8.02 -26.49 -4.12
N TYR A 155 8.09 -25.42 -3.32
CA TYR A 155 6.96 -24.50 -3.16
C TYR A 155 6.47 -23.88 -4.48
N TRP A 156 7.29 -23.80 -5.53
CA TRP A 156 6.86 -23.29 -6.82
C TRP A 156 5.85 -24.22 -7.52
N LYS A 157 5.84 -25.52 -7.20
CA LYS A 157 4.84 -26.49 -7.68
C LYS A 157 3.49 -26.38 -6.98
N GLN A 158 3.40 -25.66 -5.86
CA GLN A 158 2.11 -25.44 -5.21
C GLN A 158 1.20 -24.60 -6.11
N PRO A 159 -0.07 -25.01 -6.34
CA PRO A 159 -0.98 -24.25 -7.20
C PRO A 159 -1.24 -22.84 -6.64
N PHE A 160 -1.23 -21.84 -7.52
CA PHE A 160 -1.57 -20.47 -7.13
C PHE A 160 -2.97 -20.42 -6.51
N GLY A 161 -3.10 -19.68 -5.40
CA GLY A 161 -4.36 -19.50 -4.68
C GLY A 161 -4.91 -20.78 -4.03
N ARG A 162 -4.16 -21.87 -3.87
CA ARG A 162 -4.66 -23.06 -3.14
C ARG A 162 -5.06 -22.68 -1.71
N ALA A 163 -6.29 -23.07 -1.31
CA ALA A 163 -6.76 -22.83 0.04
C ALA A 163 -5.93 -23.66 1.04
N HIS A 164 -5.34 -23.01 2.03
CA HIS A 164 -4.56 -23.67 3.07
C HIS A 164 -4.52 -22.84 4.36
N TRP A 165 -4.87 -23.43 5.49
CA TRP A 165 -4.97 -22.71 6.78
C TRP A 165 -3.62 -22.15 7.25
N LYS A 166 -2.51 -22.90 7.13
CA LYS A 166 -1.15 -22.38 7.42
C LYS A 166 -0.83 -21.13 6.60
N SER A 167 -1.15 -21.17 5.30
CA SER A 167 -0.94 -20.06 4.38
C SER A 167 -1.74 -18.83 4.80
N TYR A 168 -3.04 -19.01 5.06
CA TYR A 168 -3.89 -17.95 5.58
C TYR A 168 -3.35 -17.33 6.88
N LEU A 169 -3.10 -18.14 7.91
CA LEU A 169 -2.71 -17.62 9.24
C LEU A 169 -1.36 -16.91 9.19
N ILE A 170 -0.37 -17.50 8.53
CA ILE A 170 0.99 -16.94 8.48
C ILE A 170 1.02 -15.70 7.59
N VAL A 171 0.45 -15.75 6.38
CA VAL A 171 0.51 -14.62 5.45
C VAL A 171 -0.32 -13.44 5.97
N THR A 172 -1.54 -13.68 6.46
CA THR A 172 -2.36 -12.61 7.04
C THR A 172 -1.71 -12.05 8.31
N GLY A 173 -1.14 -12.90 9.17
CA GLY A 173 -0.44 -12.45 10.37
C GLY A 173 0.81 -11.61 10.07
N LEU A 174 1.61 -12.01 9.07
CA LEU A 174 2.77 -11.22 8.63
C LEU A 174 2.36 -9.92 7.94
N PHE A 175 1.27 -9.93 7.16
CA PHE A 175 0.69 -8.71 6.59
C PHE A 175 0.25 -7.74 7.69
N MET A 176 -0.44 -8.21 8.74
CA MET A 176 -0.78 -7.38 9.89
C MET A 176 0.46 -6.80 10.57
N ALA A 177 1.48 -7.64 10.83
CA ALA A 177 2.72 -7.20 11.48
C ALA A 177 3.53 -6.19 10.66
N ALA A 178 3.30 -6.10 9.34
CA ALA A 178 3.90 -5.09 8.47
C ALA A 178 3.23 -3.71 8.59
N HIS A 179 2.07 -3.62 9.25
CA HIS A 179 1.32 -2.38 9.45
C HIS A 179 1.50 -1.84 10.88
N ALA A 180 1.11 -0.58 11.11
CA ALA A 180 1.10 -0.02 12.45
C ALA A 180 0.04 -0.73 13.33
N PRO A 181 0.25 -0.85 14.65
CA PRO A 181 -0.70 -1.53 15.55
C PRO A 181 -2.13 -0.99 15.48
N VAL A 182 -2.28 0.32 15.24
CA VAL A 182 -3.58 0.99 15.07
C VAL A 182 -4.33 0.49 13.81
N ASP A 183 -3.63 -0.11 12.85
CA ASP A 183 -4.19 -0.63 11.62
C ASP A 183 -4.48 -2.14 11.67
N TYR A 184 -4.16 -2.85 12.76
CA TYR A 184 -4.25 -4.31 12.82
C TYR A 184 -5.65 -4.86 12.54
N ALA A 185 -6.71 -4.21 13.05
CA ALA A 185 -8.08 -4.65 12.78
C ALA A 185 -8.44 -4.52 11.29
N GLY A 186 -8.08 -3.38 10.67
CA GLY A 186 -8.25 -3.15 9.23
C GLY A 186 -7.41 -4.12 8.40
N ALA A 187 -6.15 -4.32 8.76
CA ALA A 187 -5.21 -5.22 8.11
C ALA A 187 -5.67 -6.68 8.17
N LEU A 188 -6.21 -7.13 9.31
CA LEU A 188 -6.80 -8.47 9.44
C LEU A 188 -7.97 -8.65 8.48
N ALA A 189 -8.92 -7.71 8.49
CA ALA A 189 -10.11 -7.78 7.63
C ALA A 189 -9.73 -7.74 6.14
N TYR A 190 -8.87 -6.80 5.75
CA TYR A 190 -8.40 -6.63 4.39
C TYR A 190 -7.59 -7.84 3.91
N GLY A 191 -6.59 -8.27 4.69
CA GLY A 191 -5.77 -9.45 4.37
C GLY A 191 -6.60 -10.71 4.20
N SER A 192 -7.65 -10.86 5.01
CA SER A 192 -8.61 -11.97 4.91
C SER A 192 -9.46 -11.90 3.64
N LEU A 193 -9.97 -10.71 3.29
CA LEU A 193 -10.72 -10.49 2.05
C LEU A 193 -9.84 -10.75 0.81
N THR A 194 -8.59 -10.29 0.81
CA THR A 194 -7.68 -10.53 -0.30
C THR A 194 -7.28 -12.00 -0.40
N TYR A 195 -7.09 -12.69 0.72
CA TYR A 195 -6.88 -14.15 0.73
C TYR A 195 -8.09 -14.87 0.14
N LEU A 196 -9.31 -14.50 0.55
CA LEU A 196 -10.55 -15.05 -0.01
C LEU A 196 -10.63 -14.82 -1.52
N LEU A 197 -10.38 -13.58 -1.99
CA LEU A 197 -10.37 -13.27 -3.42
C LEU A 197 -9.31 -14.08 -4.17
N CYS A 198 -8.10 -14.21 -3.64
CA CYS A 198 -7.02 -15.00 -4.23
C CYS A 198 -7.43 -16.48 -4.37
N VAL A 199 -7.98 -17.06 -3.31
CA VAL A 199 -8.42 -18.45 -3.29
C VAL A 199 -9.62 -18.69 -4.19
N TRP A 200 -10.54 -17.73 -4.30
CA TRP A 200 -11.73 -17.89 -5.11
C TRP A 200 -11.44 -17.67 -6.60
N SER A 201 -10.71 -16.60 -6.93
CA SER A 201 -10.44 -16.21 -8.32
C SER A 201 -9.29 -17.00 -8.96
N LYS A 202 -8.34 -17.48 -8.16
CA LYS A 202 -7.03 -17.99 -8.61
C LYS A 202 -6.35 -17.03 -9.59
N ASN A 203 -6.54 -15.73 -9.40
CA ASN A 203 -6.14 -14.70 -10.35
C ASN A 203 -5.32 -13.60 -9.64
N LEU A 204 -4.02 -13.54 -9.94
CA LEU A 204 -3.14 -12.52 -9.36
C LEU A 204 -3.53 -11.09 -9.78
N GLY A 205 -3.99 -10.89 -11.01
CA GLY A 205 -4.45 -9.59 -11.48
C GLY A 205 -5.62 -9.04 -10.68
N ALA A 206 -6.54 -9.91 -10.24
CA ALA A 206 -7.66 -9.54 -9.39
C ALA A 206 -7.21 -9.02 -8.01
N CYS A 207 -6.20 -9.67 -7.42
CA CYS A 207 -5.60 -9.21 -6.16
C CYS A 207 -4.87 -7.87 -6.34
N VAL A 208 -4.12 -7.71 -7.43
CA VAL A 208 -3.46 -6.42 -7.77
C VAL A 208 -4.50 -5.31 -7.95
N VAL A 209 -5.60 -5.58 -8.65
CA VAL A 209 -6.68 -4.59 -8.84
C VAL A 209 -7.37 -4.27 -7.51
N MET A 210 -7.65 -5.26 -6.67
CA MET A 210 -8.21 -5.05 -5.33
C MET A 210 -7.33 -4.12 -4.50
N HIS A 211 -6.01 -4.35 -4.51
CA HIS A 211 -5.03 -3.51 -3.82
C HIS A 211 -4.95 -2.10 -4.42
N ALA A 212 -4.82 -2.01 -5.74
CA ALA A 212 -4.77 -0.73 -6.45
C ALA A 212 -5.98 0.16 -6.12
N VAL A 213 -7.19 -0.41 -6.14
CA VAL A 213 -8.43 0.30 -5.82
C VAL A 213 -8.47 0.72 -4.36
N ALA A 214 -8.07 -0.14 -3.43
CA ALA A 214 -8.03 0.20 -2.01
C ALA A 214 -7.08 1.38 -1.75
N ASN A 215 -5.86 1.34 -2.29
CA ASN A 215 -4.89 2.42 -2.12
C ASN A 215 -5.32 3.71 -2.81
N PHE A 216 -5.94 3.63 -3.99
CA PHE A 216 -6.48 4.80 -4.67
C PHE A 216 -7.59 5.46 -3.86
N LEU A 217 -8.57 4.68 -3.38
CA LEU A 217 -9.69 5.20 -2.58
C LEU A 217 -9.22 5.72 -1.21
N MET A 218 -8.23 5.07 -0.59
CA MET A 218 -7.57 5.57 0.61
C MET A 218 -6.95 6.95 0.34
N GLY A 219 -6.17 7.09 -0.73
CA GLY A 219 -5.58 8.37 -1.11
C GLY A 219 -6.63 9.47 -1.35
N VAL A 220 -7.76 9.14 -1.99
CA VAL A 220 -8.88 10.08 -2.16
C VAL A 220 -9.45 10.49 -0.80
N TYR A 221 -9.68 9.53 0.11
CA TYR A 221 -10.18 9.81 1.45
C TYR A 221 -9.22 10.69 2.24
N ILE A 222 -7.91 10.42 2.19
CA ILE A 222 -6.88 11.23 2.84
C ILE A 222 -6.99 12.70 2.41
N MET A 223 -7.06 12.94 1.11
CA MET A 223 -7.13 14.29 0.56
C MET A 223 -8.47 14.98 0.83
N ALA A 224 -9.58 14.23 0.88
CA ALA A 224 -10.90 14.79 1.13
C ALA A 224 -11.13 15.17 2.61
N TYR A 225 -10.52 14.44 3.55
CA TYR A 225 -10.79 14.58 4.98
C TYR A 225 -9.57 15.03 5.81
N GLY A 226 -8.44 15.34 5.15
CA GLY A 226 -7.20 15.76 5.83
C GLY A 226 -6.60 14.69 6.73
N LYS A 227 -6.82 13.40 6.41
CA LYS A 227 -6.37 12.26 7.23
C LYS A 227 -4.99 11.77 6.81
N TYR A 228 -4.00 12.66 6.85
CA TYR A 228 -2.68 12.41 6.29
C TYR A 228 -1.89 11.28 6.96
N GLY A 229 -2.27 10.86 8.17
CA GLY A 229 -1.68 9.71 8.87
C GLY A 229 -2.03 8.33 8.32
N LEU A 230 -2.72 8.29 7.17
CA LEU A 230 -3.00 7.06 6.42
C LEU A 230 -2.08 6.87 5.20
N TRP A 231 -1.14 7.79 4.94
CA TRP A 231 -0.19 7.69 3.81
C TRP A 231 0.92 6.66 3.97
#